data_AF-A0A093QH74-F1
#
_entry.id   AF-A0A093QH74-F1
#
_cell.length_a   1.000
_cell.length_b   1.000
_cell.length_c   1.000
_cell.angle_alpha   90.00
_cell.angle_beta   90.00
_cell.angle_gamma   90.00
#
_symmetry.space_group_name_H-M   'P 1'
#
loop_
_entity.id
_entity.type
_entity.pdbx_description
1 polymer ?
#
loop_
_entity_poly.entity_id
_entity_poly.type
_entity_poly.pdbx_seq_one_letter_code
_entity_poly.pdbx_strand_id
1 'polypeptide(L)' 'GMTQEGLFRVNGSMKMVEQLRLQYERGEEVELVKDGDVYSAASLLKLFLRELPDGIITSALHPRFIQLYQ' A
#
# COMPACT_ATOMS: atom_id res chain seq x y z
N GLY A 1 -4.75 -8.03 -11.15
CA GLY A 1 -4.16 -8.30 -9.82
C GLY A 1 -4.48 -9.68 -9.28
N MET A 2 -5.73 -10.16 -9.33
CA MET A 2 -6.15 -11.39 -8.65
C MET A 2 -5.41 -12.68 -9.07
N THR A 3 -4.96 -12.75 -10.32
CA THR A 3 -4.18 -13.87 -10.86
C THR A 3 -2.67 -13.65 -10.77
N GLN A 4 -2.22 -12.53 -10.17
CA GLN A 4 -0.81 -12.19 -10.09
C GLN A 4 -0.14 -12.98 -8.97
N GLU A 5 0.79 -13.84 -9.35
CA GLU A 5 1.59 -14.57 -8.38
C GLU A 5 2.41 -13.62 -7.51
N GLY A 6 2.42 -13.85 -6.19
CA GLY A 6 3.22 -13.05 -5.27
C GLY A 6 2.75 -11.61 -5.09
N LEU A 7 1.50 -11.27 -5.44
CA LEU A 7 0.91 -9.98 -5.13
C LEU A 7 1.08 -9.67 -3.63
N PHE A 8 1.45 -8.43 -3.30
CA PHE A 8 1.83 -7.96 -1.96
C PHE A 8 3.12 -8.56 -1.36
N ARG A 9 3.59 -9.73 -1.83
CA ARG A 9 4.88 -10.34 -1.43
C ARG A 9 6.04 -9.76 -2.23
N VAL A 10 5.91 -9.71 -3.55
CA VAL A 10 6.90 -9.12 -4.46
C VAL A 10 6.75 -7.61 -4.42
N ASN A 11 7.87 -6.90 -4.31
CA ASN A 11 7.88 -5.44 -4.31
C ASN A 11 7.86 -4.92 -5.74
N GLY A 12 7.03 -3.90 -5.98
CA GLY A 12 7.12 -3.08 -7.19
C GLY A 12 8.37 -2.21 -7.24
N SER A 13 8.56 -1.55 -8.38
CA SER A 13 9.68 -0.64 -8.63
C SER A 13 9.61 0.57 -7.69
N MET A 14 10.65 0.79 -6.87
CA MET A 14 10.69 1.94 -5.95
C MET A 14 10.50 3.27 -6.68
N LYS A 15 11.13 3.43 -7.86
CA LYS A 15 10.98 4.64 -8.67
C LYS A 15 9.52 4.85 -9.12
N MET A 16 8.84 3.78 -9.51
CA MET A 16 7.45 3.85 -9.95
C MET A 16 6.50 4.15 -8.79
N VAL A 17 6.72 3.50 -7.65
CA VAL A 17 5.95 3.75 -6.42
C VAL A 17 6.06 5.21 -6.00
N GLU A 18 7.28 5.77 -6.03
CA GLU A 18 7.49 7.18 -5.68
C GLU A 18 6.85 8.13 -6.69
N GLN A 19 6.92 7.83 -7.99
CA GLN A 19 6.25 8.62 -9.01
C GLN A 19 4.73 8.63 -8.78
N LEU A 20 4.10 7.47 -8.62
CA LEU A 20 2.65 7.36 -8.41
C LEU A 20 2.22 8.05 -7.11
N ARG A 21 3.01 7.92 -6.03
CA ARG A 21 2.81 8.65 -4.77
C ARG A 21 2.72 10.15 -5.03
N LEU A 22 3.73 10.73 -5.69
CA LEU A 22 3.79 12.17 -5.94
C LEU A 22 2.59 12.66 -6.78
N GLN A 23 2.14 11.86 -7.75
CA GLN A 23 0.95 12.19 -8.55
C GLN A 23 -0.31 12.26 -7.67
N TYR A 24 -0.53 11.26 -6.81
CA TYR A 24 -1.64 11.28 -5.86
C TYR A 24 -1.55 12.44 -4.86
N GLU A 25 -0.36 12.74 -4.33
CA GLU A 25 -0.16 13.85 -3.40
C GLU A 25 -0.42 15.22 -4.03
N ARG A 26 -0.26 15.33 -5.36
CA ARG A 26 -0.60 16.54 -6.14
C ARG A 26 -2.07 16.62 -6.54
N GLY A 27 -2.87 15.59 -6.27
CA GLY A 27 -4.26 15.50 -6.70
C GLY A 27 -4.41 15.25 -8.20
N GLU A 28 -3.40 14.69 -8.86
CA GLU A 28 -3.46 14.29 -10.27
C GLU A 28 -4.35 13.05 -10.43
N GLU A 29 -4.99 12.90 -11.61
CA GLU A 29 -5.68 11.67 -11.97
C GLU A 29 -4.63 10.59 -12.27
N VAL A 30 -4.72 9.45 -11.58
CA VAL A 30 -3.77 8.33 -11.72
C VAL A 30 -4.53 7.07 -12.11
N GLU A 31 -4.21 6.53 -13.28
CA GLU A 31 -4.69 5.25 -13.75
C GLU A 31 -3.64 4.17 -13.49
N LEU A 32 -3.73 3.48 -12.34
CA LEU A 32 -2.75 2.47 -11.90
C LEU A 32 -2.43 1.36 -12.93
N VAL A 33 -3.36 1.06 -13.84
CA VAL A 33 -3.18 0.06 -14.91
C VAL A 33 -2.34 0.61 -16.07
N LYS A 34 -2.41 1.91 -16.34
CA LYS A 34 -1.68 2.57 -17.43
C LYS A 34 -0.37 3.19 -16.95
N ASP A 35 -0.41 3.83 -15.79
CA ASP A 35 0.70 4.62 -15.25
C ASP A 35 1.70 3.79 -14.45
N GLY A 36 1.35 2.55 -14.10
CA GLY A 36 2.19 1.66 -13.30
C GLY A 36 2.00 0.18 -13.60
N ASP A 37 2.70 -0.65 -12.83
CA ASP A 37 2.53 -2.11 -12.83
C ASP A 37 1.83 -2.60 -11.56
N VAL A 38 1.29 -3.82 -11.60
CA VAL A 38 0.52 -4.42 -10.52
C VAL A 38 1.29 -4.53 -9.19
N TYR A 39 2.61 -4.77 -9.22
CA TYR A 39 3.41 -4.84 -8.01
C TYR A 39 3.69 -3.45 -7.46
N SER A 40 3.87 -2.45 -8.31
CA SER A 40 4.03 -1.05 -7.89
C SER A 40 2.73 -0.51 -7.29
N ALA A 41 1.57 -0.80 -7.87
CA ALA A 41 0.27 -0.47 -7.28
C ALA A 41 0.07 -1.14 -5.90
N ALA A 42 0.43 -2.42 -5.77
CA ALA A 42 0.37 -3.13 -4.50
C ALA A 42 1.34 -2.57 -3.44
N SER A 43 2.58 -2.23 -3.85
CA SER A 43 3.56 -1.58 -2.99
C SER A 43 3.11 -0.19 -2.54
N LEU A 44 2.49 0.59 -3.44
CA LEU A 44 1.94 1.91 -3.14
C LEU A 44 0.82 1.81 -2.10
N LEU A 45 -0.09 0.84 -2.22
CA LEU A 45 -1.13 0.62 -1.22
C LEU A 45 -0.53 0.28 0.16
N LYS A 46 0.47 -0.59 0.21
CA LYS A 46 1.20 -0.90 1.47
C LYS A 46 1.86 0.35 2.05
N LEU A 47 2.44 1.20 1.21
CA LEU A 47 3.08 2.44 1.63
C LEU A 47 2.06 3.40 2.24
N PHE A 48 0.96 3.66 1.53
CA PHE A 48 -0.12 4.54 2.00
C PHE A 48 -0.61 4.15 3.39
N LEU A 49 -0.92 2.86 3.58
CA LEU A 49 -1.40 2.35 4.85
C LEU A 49 -0.37 2.46 6.00
N ARG A 50 0.92 2.38 5.67
CA ARG A 50 2.02 2.49 6.64
C ARG A 50 2.30 3.95 7.04
N GLU A 51 2.02 4.90 6.16
CA GLU A 51 2.27 6.33 6.39
C GLU A 51 1.07 7.06 7.01
N LEU A 52 -0.02 6.35 7.33
CA LEU A 52 -1.13 6.93 8.09
C LEU A 52 -0.63 7.49 9.44
N PRO A 53 -1.22 8.60 9.93
CA PRO A 53 -0.81 9.22 11.21
C PRO A 53 -0.97 8.31 12.43
N ASP A 54 -1.92 7.37 12.38
CA ASP A 54 -2.08 6.28 13.34
C ASP A 54 -2.12 4.95 12.57
N GLY A 55 -1.77 3.87 13.25
CA GLY A 55 -1.84 2.53 12.67
C GLY A 55 -3.27 2.18 12.24
N ILE A 56 -3.40 1.39 11.17
CA ILE A 56 -4.71 0.88 10.72
C ILE A 56 -5.45 0.18 11.88
N ILE A 57 -4.71 -0.58 12.68
CA ILE A 57 -5.17 -1.07 13.97
C ILE A 57 -4.87 0.02 14.98
N THR A 58 -5.91 0.75 15.36
CA THR A 58 -5.79 1.85 16.32
C THR A 58 -5.30 1.35 17.68
N SER A 59 -4.66 2.24 18.43
CA SER A 59 -4.13 1.93 19.77
C SER A 59 -5.19 1.34 20.72
N ALA A 60 -6.46 1.72 20.56
CA ALA A 60 -7.57 1.19 21.38
C ALA A 60 -7.87 -0.29 21.09
N LEU A 61 -7.65 -0.76 19.86
CA LEU A 61 -7.91 -2.15 19.46
C LEU A 61 -6.70 -3.06 19.68
N HIS A 62 -5.50 -2.50 19.76
CA HIS A 62 -4.26 -3.25 19.86
C HIS A 62 -4.26 -4.32 20.98
N PRO A 63 -4.70 -4.04 22.23
CA PRO A 63 -4.73 -5.07 23.28
C PRO A 63 -5.60 -6.28 22.92
N ARG A 64 -6.74 -6.04 22.26
CA ARG A 64 -7.67 -7.10 21.85
C ARG A 64 -7.07 -7.97 20.74
N PHE A 65 -6.30 -7.38 19.81
CA PHE A 65 -5.62 -8.15 18.78
C PHE A 65 -4.50 -9.03 19.35
N ILE A 66 -3.69 -8.51 20.29
CA ILE A 66 -2.61 -9.29 20.90
C ILE A 66 -3.15 -10.47 21.72
N GLN A 67 -4.30 -10.32 22.39
CA GLN A 67 -4.94 -11.40 23.14
C GLN A 67 -5.35 -12.59 22.25
N LEU A 68 -5.64 -12.39 20.96
CA LEU A 68 -5.99 -13.49 20.05
C LEU A 68 -4.80 -14.35 19.64
N TYR A 69 -3.57 -13.89 19.89
CA TYR A 69 -2.34 -14.60 19.56
C TYR A 69 -1.80 -15.44 20.74
N GLN A 70 -2.30 -15.20 21.95
CA GLN A 70 -1.97 -15.95 23.16
C GLN A 70 -2.91 -17.15 23.32
#